data_AF-A0A920R1A9-F1
#
_entry.id   AF-A0A920R1A9-F1
#
_cell.length_a   1.000
_cell.length_b   1.000
_cell.length_c   1.000
_cell.angle_alpha   90.00
_cell.angle_beta   90.00
_cell.angle_gamma   90.00
#
_symmetry.space_group_name_H-M   'P 1'
#
loop_
_entity.id
_entity.type
_entity.pdbx_description
1 polymer ?
#
loop_
_entity_poly.entity_id
_entity_poly.type
_entity_poly.pdbx_seq_one_letter_code
_entity_poly.pdbx_strand_id
1 'polypeptide(L)' 'MDEFERNDLGLVDYLHCEAIGEPGQRTFNITARSDRGEAVVWMEKEQLFQLGISLKQFLTTRQIPV' A
#
# COMPACT_ATOMS: atom_id res chain seq x y z
N MET A 1 10.59 16.16 13.55
CA MET A 1 10.39 14.73 13.22
C MET A 1 9.98 14.72 11.77
N ASP A 2 10.78 14.14 10.90
CA ASP A 2 10.49 14.14 9.45
C ASP A 2 9.24 13.30 9.20
N GLU A 3 8.37 13.77 8.31
CA GLU A 3 7.10 13.10 7.97
C GLU A 3 7.30 11.66 7.48
N PHE A 4 8.47 11.38 6.91
CA PHE A 4 8.90 10.04 6.50
C PHE A 4 9.14 9.08 7.67
N GLU A 5 9.71 9.55 8.78
CA GLU A 5 9.93 8.71 9.97
C GLU A 5 8.59 8.31 10.61
N ARG A 6 7.58 9.19 10.52
CA ARG A 6 6.26 8.94 11.09
C ARG A 6 5.53 7.79 10.40
N ASN A 7 5.82 7.53 9.13
CA ASN A 7 5.15 6.52 8.31
C ASN A 7 6.04 5.29 8.03
N ASP A 8 7.25 5.23 8.60
CA ASP A 8 8.13 4.06 8.48
C ASP A 8 7.69 2.95 9.44
N LEU A 9 6.96 1.98 8.90
CA LEU A 9 6.56 0.77 9.64
C LEU A 9 7.72 -0.24 9.80
N GLY A 10 8.88 -0.04 9.18
CA GLY A 10 9.93 -1.06 9.14
C GLY A 10 9.47 -2.31 8.39
N LEU A 11 9.74 -3.50 8.95
CA LEU A 11 9.32 -4.77 8.35
C LEU A 11 7.87 -5.06 8.69
N VAL A 12 6.99 -4.94 7.70
CA VAL A 12 5.57 -5.29 7.81
C VAL A 12 5.41 -6.82 7.91
N ASP A 13 4.72 -7.29 8.94
CA ASP A 13 4.43 -8.71 9.17
C ASP A 13 2.96 -9.09 8.92
N TYR A 14 2.11 -8.07 8.70
CA TYR A 14 0.71 -8.24 8.39
C TYR A 14 0.26 -7.25 7.30
N LEU A 15 -0.38 -7.78 6.26
CA LEU A 15 -0.95 -6.99 5.17
C LEU A 15 -2.34 -7.53 4.83
N HIS A 16 -3.33 -6.63 4.79
CA HIS A 16 -4.72 -6.96 4.48
C HIS A 16 -5.30 -5.96 3.48
N CYS A 17 -6.15 -6.46 2.58
CA CYS A 17 -6.75 -5.66 1.52
C CYS A 17 -8.26 -5.92 1.46
N GLU A 18 -9.05 -4.86 1.43
CA GLU A 18 -10.51 -4.94 1.37
C GLU A 18 -11.09 -4.07 0.25
N ALA A 19 -12.22 -4.50 -0.29
CA ALA A 19 -13.04 -3.74 -1.22
C ALA A 19 -14.45 -3.61 -0.62
N ILE A 20 -14.87 -2.38 -0.34
CA ILE A 20 -16.08 -2.09 0.44
C ILE A 20 -17.07 -1.33 -0.44
N GLY A 21 -18.32 -1.78 -0.42
CA GLY A 21 -19.41 -1.19 -1.21
C GLY A 21 -19.83 -2.02 -2.44
N GLU A 22 -20.79 -1.48 -3.18
CA GLU A 22 -21.39 -2.14 -4.34
C GLU A 22 -20.49 -2.03 -5.59
N PRO A 23 -20.58 -2.98 -6.54
CA PRO A 23 -19.90 -2.86 -7.82
C PRO A 23 -20.11 -1.49 -8.49
N GLY A 24 -19.03 -0.82 -8.84
CA GLY A 24 -19.04 0.52 -9.45
C GLY A 24 -18.94 1.69 -8.47
N GLN A 25 -19.10 1.46 -7.16
CA GLN A 25 -18.99 2.46 -6.10
C GLN A 25 -18.16 1.92 -4.92
N ARG A 26 -17.11 1.15 -5.22
CA ARG A 26 -16.25 0.55 -4.20
C ARG A 26 -15.12 1.48 -3.83
N THR A 27 -14.90 1.61 -2.53
CA THR A 27 -13.65 2.14 -1.98
C THR A 27 -12.79 0.96 -1.50
N PHE A 28 -11.47 1.13 -1.57
CA PHE A 28 -10.51 0.09 -1.24
C PHE A 28 -9.69 0.49 -0.03
N ASN A 29 -9.40 -0.48 0.82
CA ASN A 29 -8.57 -0.34 2.00
C ASN A 29 -7.35 -1.24 1.86
N ILE A 30 -6.17 -0.71 2.16
CA ILE A 30 -4.97 -1.50 2.44
C ILE A 30 -4.53 -1.17 3.86
N THR A 31 -4.45 -2.21 4.70
CA THR A 31 -3.95 -2.12 6.07
C THR A 31 -2.63 -2.88 6.17
N ALA A 32 -1.59 -2.19 6.64
CA ALA A 32 -0.28 -2.77 6.89
C ALA A 32 0.06 -2.58 8.38
N ARG A 33 0.60 -3.61 9.02
CA ARG A 33 1.00 -3.57 10.43
C ARG A 33 2.37 -4.19 10.64
N SER A 34 3.07 -3.68 11.66
CA SER A 34 4.33 -4.19 12.19
C SER A 34 4.39 -3.97 13.70
N ASP A 35 5.53 -4.32 14.30
CA ASP A 35 5.87 -3.98 15.68
C ASP A 35 5.98 -2.46 15.93
N ARG A 36 6.18 -1.66 14.88
CA ARG A 36 6.29 -0.19 14.95
C ARG A 36 4.96 0.53 14.84
N GLY A 37 3.90 -0.13 14.35
CA GLY A 37 2.59 0.48 14.24
C GLY A 37 1.74 -0.06 13.11
N GLU A 38 0.76 0.74 12.70
CA GLU A 38 -0.22 0.40 11.67
C GLU A 38 -0.40 1.59 10.72
N ALA A 39 -0.50 1.29 9.42
CA ALA A 39 -0.89 2.24 8.40
C ALA A 39 -2.12 1.72 7.66
N VAL A 40 -3.09 2.61 7.48
CA VAL A 40 -4.35 2.32 6.80
C VAL A 40 -4.51 3.31 5.66
N VAL A 41 -4.57 2.81 4.44
CA VAL A 41 -4.71 3.64 3.24
C VAL A 41 -6.04 3.33 2.56
N TRP A 42 -6.90 4.35 2.50
CA TRP A 42 -8.14 4.31 1.74
C TRP A 42 -7.93 4.95 0.36
N MET A 43 -8.52 4.34 -0.66
CA MET A 43 -8.35 4.80 -2.03
C MET A 43 -9.50 4.39 -2.94
N GLU A 44 -9.68 5.13 -4.02
CA GLU A 44 -10.58 4.77 -5.11
C GLU A 44 -9.93 3.76 -6.06
N LYS A 45 -10.76 3.16 -6.93
CA LYS A 45 -10.33 2.13 -7.89
C LYS A 45 -9.14 2.57 -8.75
N GLU A 46 -9.19 3.79 -9.27
CA GLU A 46 -8.17 4.33 -10.17
C GLU A 46 -6.83 4.49 -9.44
N GLN A 47 -6.86 4.94 -8.19
CA GLN A 47 -5.67 5.09 -7.36
C GLN A 47 -5.06 3.72 -7.04
N LEU A 48 -5.88 2.73 -6.67
CA LEU A 48 -5.42 1.36 -6.45
C LEU A 48 -4.77 0.76 -7.70
N PHE A 49 -5.37 1.00 -8.86
CA PHE A 49 -4.84 0.54 -10.13
C PHE A 49 -3.46 1.17 -10.42
N GLN A 50 -3.33 2.50 -10.28
CA GLN A 50 -2.05 3.19 -10.50
C GLN A 50 -0.97 2.76 -9.49
N LEU A 51 -1.36 2.52 -8.24
CA LEU A 51 -0.45 2.00 -7.21
C LEU A 51 0.10 0.62 -7.62
N GLY A 52 -0.76 -0.30 -8.06
CA GLY A 52 -0.35 -1.62 -8.50
C GLY A 52 0.62 -1.59 -9.69
N ILE A 53 0.38 -0.72 -10.68
CA ILE A 53 1.29 -0.52 -11.81
C ILE A 53 2.65 0.01 -11.33
N SER A 54 2.64 1.05 -10.49
CA SER A 54 3.85 1.68 -9.97
C SER A 54 4.70 0.70 -9.15
N LEU A 55 4.06 -0.11 -8.29
CA LEU A 55 4.74 -1.14 -7.51
C LEU A 55 5.36 -2.21 -8.41
N LYS A 56 4.64 -2.68 -9.43
CA LYS A 56 5.17 -3.66 -10.38
C LYS A 56 6.40 -3.12 -11.12
N GLN A 57 6.34 -1.87 -11.58
CA GLN A 57 7.47 -1.20 -12.23
C GLN A 57 8.66 -1.06 -11.27
N PHE A 58 8.41 -0.58 -10.05
CA PHE A 58 9.45 -0.42 -9.02
C PHE A 58 10.16 -1.73 -8.70
N LEU A 59 9.41 -2.82 -8.51
CA LEU A 59 9.96 -4.15 -8.26
C LEU A 59 10.75 -4.67 -9.46
N THR A 60 10.27 -4.43 -10.68
CA THR A 60 10.99 -4.82 -11.91
C THR A 60 12.33 -4.10 -12.02
N THR A 61 12.37 -2.79 -11.74
CA THR A 61 13.61 -2.00 -11.75
C THR A 61 14.60 -2.46 -10.68
N ARG A 62 14.12 -2.88 -9.50
CA ARG A 62 14.99 -3.41 -8.43
C ARG A 62 15.51 -4.83 -8.68
N GLN A 63 14.91 -5.59 -9.59
CA GLN A 63 15.37 -6.94 -9.97
C GLN A 63 16.50 -6.93 -11.01
N ILE A 64 16.96 -5.76 -11.47
CA ILE A 64 18.19 -5.66 -12.26
C ILE A 64 19.36 -5.73 -11.27
N PRO A 65 20.12 -6.83 -11.21
CA PRO A 65 21.32 -6.88 -10.38
C PRO A 65 22.34 -5.91 -10.98
N VAL A 66 22.87 -5.01 -10.15
CA VAL A 66 24.15 -4.35 -10.41
C VAL A 66 25.27 -5.25 -9.90
#